data_AF-A0A4Y2L963-F1
#
_entry.id   AF-A0A4Y2L963-F1
#
_cell.length_a   1.000
_cell.length_b   1.000
_cell.length_c   1.000
_cell.angle_alpha   90.00
_cell.angle_beta   90.00
_cell.angle_gamma   90.00
#
_symmetry.space_group_name_H-M   'P 1'
#
loop_
_entity.id
_entity.type
_entity.pdbx_description
1 polymer ?
#
loop_
_entity_poly.entity_id
_entity_poly.type
_entity_poly.pdbx_seq_one_letter_code
_entity_poly.pdbx_strand_id
1 'polypeptide(L)'
;MKNILKIQDENCRNYNRKTKKAHRYKVGNFVAIQQTQFGTSLKLRPKFFCPYEAVKVKLNERYDVKTVGKHEGPNITFTAADHMKMWDRIT
;
A
#
# COMPACT_ATOMS: atom_id res chain seq x y z
N MET A 1 15.61 -9.84 32.37
CA MET A 1 14.57 -10.28 31.40
C MET A 1 13.19 -9.64 31.62
N LYS A 2 12.70 -9.46 32.85
CA LYS A 2 11.36 -8.85 33.12
C LYS A 2 11.17 -7.42 32.58
N ASN A 3 12.24 -6.62 32.52
CA ASN A 3 12.15 -5.21 32.07
C ASN A 3 11.93 -5.08 30.56
N ILE A 4 12.53 -5.96 29.75
CA ILE A 4 12.40 -5.94 28.28
C ILE A 4 10.99 -6.34 27.87
N LEU A 5 10.43 -7.38 28.51
CA LEU A 5 9.04 -7.81 28.31
C LEU A 5 8.03 -6.70 28.63
N LYS A 6 8.27 -5.96 29.73
CA LYS A 6 7.43 -4.81 30.10
C LYS A 6 7.46 -3.71 29.04
N ILE A 7 8.66 -3.38 28.54
CA ILE A 7 8.83 -2.39 27.46
C ILE A 7 8.16 -2.86 26.16
N GLN A 8 8.24 -4.15 25.82
CA GLN A 8 7.59 -4.71 24.63
C GLN A 8 6.06 -4.66 24.73
N ASP A 9 5.49 -4.99 25.89
CA ASP A 9 4.04 -4.90 26.13
C ASP A 9 3.55 -3.44 26.03
N GLU A 10 4.29 -2.51 26.62
CA GLU A 10 3.96 -1.08 26.55
C GLU A 10 4.07 -0.52 25.12
N ASN A 11 5.09 -0.93 24.36
CA ASN A 11 5.23 -0.58 22.94
C ASN A 11 4.07 -1.13 22.11
N CYS A 12 3.68 -2.39 22.35
CA CYS A 12 2.56 -3.03 21.67
C CYS A 12 1.24 -2.28 21.94
N ARG A 13 0.95 -1.94 23.20
CA ARG A 13 -0.25 -1.17 23.58
C ARG A 13 -0.26 0.22 22.94
N ASN A 14 0.86 0.93 22.99
CA ASN A 14 0.97 2.26 22.42
C ASN A 14 0.82 2.25 20.89
N TYR A 15 1.41 1.28 20.21
CA TYR A 15 1.28 1.10 18.77
C TYR A 15 -0.17 0.74 18.39
N ASN A 16 -0.76 -0.27 19.03
CA ASN A 16 -2.13 -0.72 18.77
C ASN A 16 -3.17 0.38 19.03
N ARG A 17 -2.91 1.27 20.00
CA ARG A 17 -3.78 2.43 20.27
C ARG A 17 -3.73 3.49 19.15
N LYS A 18 -2.57 3.68 18.52
CA LYS A 18 -2.36 4.71 17.49
C LYS A 18 -2.66 4.21 16.07
N THR A 19 -2.53 2.90 15.83
CA THR A 19 -2.67 2.31 14.50
C THR A 19 -4.14 2.21 14.08
N LYS A 20 -4.42 2.54 12.82
CA LYS A 20 -5.72 2.30 12.19
C LYS A 20 -5.61 1.05 11.33
N LYS A 21 -6.67 0.24 11.29
CA LYS A 21 -6.70 -0.94 10.40
C LYS A 21 -6.63 -0.49 8.94
N ALA A 22 -5.80 -1.14 8.16
CA ALA A 22 -5.67 -0.80 6.74
C ALA A 22 -6.92 -1.21 5.95
N HIS A 23 -7.08 -0.60 4.78
CA HIS A 23 -8.15 -0.95 3.88
C HIS A 23 -7.91 -2.36 3.28
N ARG A 24 -8.95 -3.20 3.27
CA ARG A 24 -8.88 -4.56 2.73
C ARG A 24 -9.30 -4.56 1.26
N TYR A 25 -8.37 -4.89 0.38
CA TYR A 25 -8.63 -5.06 -1.04
C TYR A 25 -8.85 -6.54 -1.36
N LYS A 26 -9.74 -6.84 -2.31
CA LYS A 26 -9.91 -8.20 -2.85
C LYS A 26 -9.19 -8.32 -4.19
N VAL A 27 -8.88 -9.54 -4.60
CA VAL A 27 -8.39 -9.82 -5.96
C VAL A 27 -9.39 -9.28 -6.98
N GLY A 28 -8.90 -8.65 -8.04
CA GLY A 28 -9.71 -7.99 -9.08
C GLY A 28 -10.11 -6.55 -8.80
N ASN A 29 -9.80 -5.99 -7.62
CA ASN A 29 -10.02 -4.56 -7.39
C ASN A 29 -9.02 -3.71 -8.17
N PHE A 30 -9.52 -2.61 -8.73
CA PHE A 30 -8.68 -1.58 -9.32
C PHE A 30 -8.17 -0.64 -8.24
N VAL A 31 -6.88 -0.37 -8.30
CA VAL A 31 -6.16 0.38 -7.28
C VAL A 31 -5.13 1.29 -7.94
N ALA A 32 -4.92 2.44 -7.33
CA ALA A 32 -3.84 3.34 -7.64
C ALA A 32 -2.69 3.10 -6.65
N ILE A 33 -1.45 3.02 -7.13
CA ILE A 33 -0.28 2.77 -6.27
C ILE A 33 0.52 4.05 -6.13
N GLN A 34 0.97 4.36 -4.91
CA GLN A 34 1.82 5.50 -4.65
C GLN A 34 3.21 5.33 -5.30
N GLN A 35 3.72 6.39 -5.92
CA GLN A 35 5.10 6.46 -6.35
C GLN A 35 6.04 6.52 -5.13
N THR A 36 6.97 5.57 -5.03
CA THR A 36 7.93 5.43 -3.92
C THR A 36 9.31 6.01 -4.23
N GLN A 37 9.68 6.16 -5.49
CA GLN A 37 10.95 6.78 -5.87
C GLN A 37 10.81 8.30 -5.86
N PHE A 38 11.68 8.98 -5.11
CA PHE A 38 11.78 10.43 -5.06
C PHE A 38 13.02 10.89 -5.83
N GLY A 39 12.90 11.99 -6.57
CA GLY A 39 13.96 12.46 -7.47
C GLY A 39 13.71 13.86 -8.03
N THR A 40 14.77 14.44 -8.59
CA THR A 40 14.84 15.82 -9.11
C THR A 40 14.06 15.96 -10.41
N SER A 41 12.73 16.05 -10.33
CA SER A 41 11.77 16.37 -11.43
C SER A 41 10.33 15.88 -11.10
N LEU A 42 10.12 15.24 -9.94
CA LEU A 42 8.87 14.58 -9.61
C LEU A 42 7.83 15.46 -8.91
N LYS A 43 8.14 16.73 -8.61
CA LYS A 43 7.20 17.66 -7.94
C LYS A 43 5.94 17.91 -8.76
N LEU A 44 6.05 17.89 -10.09
CA LEU A 44 4.92 18.11 -11.02
C LEU A 44 4.24 16.81 -11.45
N ARG A 45 4.77 15.64 -11.08
CA ARG A 45 4.19 14.36 -11.47
C ARG A 45 3.09 13.91 -10.51
N PRO A 46 2.09 13.15 -11.00
CA PRO A 46 1.09 12.55 -10.13
C PRO A 46 1.74 11.65 -9.08
N LYS A 47 1.32 11.80 -7.83
CA LYS A 47 1.83 11.00 -6.71
C LYS A 47 1.45 9.51 -6.80
N PHE A 48 0.43 9.17 -7.58
CA PHE A 48 -0.09 7.82 -7.74
C PHE A 48 -0.08 7.40 -9.21
N PHE A 49 0.28 6.15 -9.47
CA PHE A 49 0.16 5.51 -10.76
C PHE A 49 -1.20 4.81 -10.87
N CYS A 50 -1.88 4.96 -12.00
CA CYS A 50 -3.21 4.42 -12.24
C CYS A 50 -3.34 3.86 -13.67
N PRO A 51 -4.14 2.80 -13.91
CA PRO A 51 -4.76 1.87 -12.96
C PRO A 51 -3.96 0.56 -12.81
N TYR A 52 -3.94 -0.01 -11.60
CA TYR A 52 -3.46 -1.37 -11.34
C TYR A 52 -4.61 -2.26 -10.90
N GLU A 53 -4.46 -3.56 -11.09
CA GLU A 53 -5.36 -4.58 -10.58
C GLU A 53 -4.67 -5.38 -9.47
N ALA A 54 -5.36 -5.61 -8.36
CA ALA A 54 -4.89 -6.50 -7.30
C ALA A 54 -4.98 -7.97 -7.76
N VAL A 55 -3.84 -8.62 -7.95
CA VAL A 55 -3.75 -10.01 -8.45
C VAL A 55 -3.70 -11.02 -7.31
N LYS A 56 -2.98 -10.69 -6.22
CA LYS A 56 -2.79 -11.62 -5.11
C LYS A 56 -2.79 -10.89 -3.78
N VAL A 57 -3.49 -11.45 -2.80
CA VAL A 57 -3.42 -11.01 -1.39
C VAL A 57 -2.29 -11.76 -0.69
N LYS A 58 -1.39 -11.02 -0.06
CA LYS A 58 -0.28 -11.53 0.77
C LYS A 58 -0.56 -11.26 2.25
N LEU A 59 0.26 -11.86 3.11
CA LEU A 59 0.21 -11.63 4.56
C LEU A 59 0.49 -10.15 4.89
N ASN A 60 -0.01 -9.68 6.04
CA ASN A 60 0.19 -8.33 6.56
C ASN A 60 -0.29 -7.24 5.59
N GLU A 61 -1.48 -7.43 5.01
CA GLU A 61 -2.19 -6.40 4.23
C GLU A 61 -1.38 -5.90 3.02
N ARG A 62 -0.62 -6.83 2.43
CA ARG A 62 0.19 -6.60 1.24
C ARG A 62 -0.44 -7.25 0.03
N TYR A 63 -0.19 -6.70 -1.15
CA TYR A 63 -0.80 -7.15 -2.38
C TYR A 63 0.22 -7.18 -3.52
N ASP A 64 0.10 -8.20 -4.37
CA ASP A 64 0.70 -8.16 -5.71
C ASP A 64 -0.29 -7.50 -6.65
N VAL A 65 0.22 -6.55 -7.41
CA VAL A 65 -0.56 -5.66 -8.27
C VAL A 65 0.06 -5.64 -9.66
N LYS A 66 -0.81 -5.63 -10.68
CA LYS A 66 -0.41 -5.65 -12.08
C LYS A 66 -0.96 -4.42 -12.80
N THR A 67 -0.14 -3.80 -13.65
CA THR A 67 -0.57 -2.65 -14.46
C THR A 67 -1.71 -3.03 -15.39
N VAL A 68 -2.67 -2.11 -15.54
CA VAL A 68 -3.80 -2.23 -16.45
C VAL A 68 -3.62 -1.17 -17.54
N GLY A 69 -3.14 -1.60 -18.70
CA GLY A 69 -2.89 -0.72 -19.85
C GLY A 69 -1.44 -0.26 -19.97
N LYS A 70 -1.22 0.84 -20.70
CA LYS A 70 0.11 1.45 -20.89
C LYS A 70 0.17 2.74 -20.08
N HIS A 71 0.79 2.67 -18.90
CA HIS A 71 1.12 3.85 -18.12
C HIS A 71 2.51 3.71 -17.50
N GLU A 72 3.03 4.79 -16.95
CA GLU A 72 4.33 4.79 -16.29
C GLU A 72 4.30 3.94 -15.01
N GLY A 73 5.36 3.16 -14.79
CA GLY A 73 5.51 2.32 -13.60
C GLY A 73 5.82 0.85 -13.93
N PRO A 74 6.08 0.01 -12.92
CA PRO A 74 6.47 -1.37 -13.14
C PRO A 74 5.27 -2.25 -13.48
N ASN A 75 5.44 -3.19 -14.41
CA ASN A 75 4.34 -4.06 -14.87
C ASN A 75 3.74 -4.92 -13.75
N ILE A 76 4.58 -5.42 -12.86
CA ILE A 76 4.20 -6.23 -11.70
C ILE A 76 4.93 -5.64 -10.51
N THR A 77 4.20 -5.31 -9.46
CA THR A 77 4.75 -4.71 -8.24
C THR A 77 4.12 -5.36 -7.01
N PHE A 78 4.85 -5.30 -5.90
CA PHE A 78 4.34 -5.60 -4.57
C PHE A 78 4.16 -4.29 -3.80
N THR A 79 3.02 -4.12 -3.15
CA THR A 79 2.73 -2.92 -2.37
C THR A 79 1.94 -3.24 -1.10
N ALA A 80 2.01 -2.34 -0.12
CA ALA A 80 1.20 -2.41 1.10
C ALA A 80 -0.09 -1.61 0.92
N ALA A 81 -1.15 -1.99 1.63
CA ALA A 81 -2.45 -1.31 1.62
C ALA A 81 -2.33 0.21 1.85
N ASP A 82 -1.39 0.65 2.69
CA ASP A 82 -1.17 2.06 3.03
C ASP A 82 -0.70 2.92 1.84
N HIS A 83 -0.07 2.28 0.86
CA HIS A 83 0.41 2.92 -0.38
C HIS A 83 -0.57 2.72 -1.55
N MET A 84 -1.76 2.21 -1.28
CA MET A 84 -2.80 1.96 -2.27
C MET A 84 -3.99 2.88 -2.03
N LYS A 85 -4.63 3.29 -3.11
CA LYS A 85 -5.96 3.91 -3.08
C LYS A 85 -6.90 3.13 -3.98
N MET A 86 -8.15 3.00 -3.55
CA MET A 86 -9.20 2.43 -4.40
C MET A 86 -9.37 3.30 -5.65
N TRP A 87 -9.49 2.66 -6.81
CA TRP A 87 -9.73 3.33 -8.08
C TRP A 87 -11.13 2.97 -8.57
N ASP A 88 -12.07 3.90 -8.39
CA ASP A 88 -13.42 3.75 -8.93
C ASP A 88 -13.38 3.99 -10.45
N ARG A 89 -14.02 3.09 -11.21
CA ARG A 89 -14.31 3.37 -12.62
C ARG A 89 -15.42 4.41 -12.64
N ILE A 90 -15.07 5.66 -12.94
CA ILE A 90 -16.06 6.63 -13.43
C ILE A 90 -16.54 6.03 -14.75
N THR A 91 -17.75 5.47 -14.71
CA THR A 91 -18.42 4.88 -15.88
C THR A 91 -18.96 6.00 -16.75
#